data_AF-P84836-F1
#
_entry.id   AF-P84836-F1
#
_cell.length_a   1.000
_cell.length_b   1.000
_cell.length_c   1.000
_cell.angle_alpha   90.00
_cell.angle_beta   90.00
_cell.angle_gamma   90.00
#
_symmetry.space_group_name_H-M   'P 1'
#
loop_
_entity.id
_entity.type
_entity.pdbx_description
1 polymer ?
#
loop_
_entity_poly.entity_id
_entity_poly.type
_entity_poly.pdbx_seq_one_letter_code
_entity_poly.pdbx_strand_id
1 'polypeptide(L)' 'DGECGGFWWKCGSGKPACCPKYVCSPKWGLCNFPMP' A
#
# COMPACT_ATOMS: atom_id res chain seq x y z
N ASP A 1 9.87 4.04 -13.62
CA ASP A 1 9.64 3.49 -12.28
C ASP A 1 8.15 3.41 -11.99
N GLY A 2 7.62 2.19 -11.89
CA GLY A 2 6.17 1.97 -11.75
C GLY A 2 5.60 2.70 -10.54
N GLU A 3 4.52 3.44 -10.74
CA GLU A 3 3.80 4.15 -9.68
C GLU A 3 3.43 3.15 -8.57
N CYS A 4 4.02 3.35 -7.38
CA CYS A 4 3.73 2.55 -6.20
C CYS A 4 2.81 3.32 -5.25
N GLY A 5 1.98 2.59 -4.50
CA GLY A 5 1.01 3.18 -3.59
C GLY A 5 1.67 3.87 -2.40
N GLY A 6 1.40 5.17 -2.24
CA GLY A 6 1.84 5.96 -1.09
C GLY A 6 1.02 5.69 0.18
N PHE A 7 1.31 6.42 1.25
CA PHE A 7 0.51 6.38 2.47
C PHE A 7 -0.97 6.66 2.16
N TRP A 8 -1.86 5.82 2.71
CA TRP A 8 -3.31 5.88 2.50
C TRP A 8 -3.80 5.59 1.08
N TRP A 9 -2.96 5.09 0.17
CA TRP A 9 -3.42 4.63 -1.14
C TRP A 9 -4.16 3.31 -1.05
N LYS A 10 -5.20 3.11 -1.88
CA LYS A 10 -5.88 1.82 -1.96
C LYS A 10 -4.95 0.77 -2.57
N CYS A 11 -4.85 -0.38 -1.91
CA CYS A 11 -4.13 -1.56 -2.38
C CYS A 11 -5.10 -2.74 -2.60
N GLY A 12 -4.63 -3.82 -3.25
CA GLY A 12 -5.42 -5.03 -3.55
C GLY A 12 -5.62 -5.26 -5.05
N SER A 13 -6.55 -6.17 -5.41
CA SER A 13 -6.80 -6.54 -6.81
C SER A 13 -7.05 -5.33 -7.71
N GLY A 14 -6.24 -5.22 -8.78
CA GLY A 14 -6.34 -4.15 -9.77
C GLY A 14 -5.69 -2.82 -9.37
N LYS A 15 -4.98 -2.76 -8.23
CA LYS A 15 -4.20 -1.57 -7.81
C LYS A 15 -2.70 -1.85 -7.80
N PRO A 16 -1.87 -0.81 -7.97
CA PRO A 16 -0.43 -0.94 -7.82
C PRO A 16 -0.07 -1.39 -6.39
N ALA A 17 1.05 -2.09 -6.28
CA ALA A 17 1.63 -2.46 -5.01
C ALA A 17 2.03 -1.21 -4.21
N CYS A 18 1.99 -1.31 -2.88
CA CYS A 18 2.48 -0.23 -2.02
C CYS A 18 3.98 -0.01 -2.23
N CYS A 19 4.43 1.24 -2.11
CA CYS A 19 5.87 1.53 -2.14
C CYS A 19 6.58 0.77 -1.02
N PRO A 20 7.89 0.45 -1.14
CA PRO A 20 8.61 -0.36 -0.16
C PRO A 20 8.62 0.19 1.29
N LYS A 21 8.28 1.46 1.50
CA LYS A 21 8.05 2.08 2.83
C LYS A 21 6.69 1.78 3.45
N TYR A 22 5.76 1.21 2.67
CA TYR A 22 4.37 0.98 3.04
C TYR A 22 3.98 -0.47 2.77
N VAL A 23 3.13 -1.02 3.62
CA VAL A 23 2.54 -2.35 3.50
C VAL A 23 1.03 -2.22 3.30
N CYS A 24 0.45 -3.12 2.51
CA CYS A 24 -0.99 -3.15 2.32
C CYS A 24 -1.67 -3.64 3.61
N SER A 25 -2.41 -2.77 4.28
CA SER A 25 -3.10 -3.08 5.52
C SER A 25 -4.34 -3.95 5.23
N PRO A 26 -4.40 -5.22 5.69
CA PRO A 26 -5.48 -6.13 5.33
C PRO A 26 -6.84 -5.72 5.92
N LYS A 27 -6.83 -4.95 7.02
CA LYS A 27 -8.05 -4.46 7.67
C LYS A 27 -8.74 -3.35 6.88
N TRP A 28 -7.97 -2.51 6.19
CA TRP A 28 -8.47 -1.30 5.54
C TRP A 28 -8.36 -1.34 4.01
N GLY A 29 -7.53 -2.24 3.45
CA GLY A 29 -7.22 -2.27 2.02
C GLY A 29 -6.45 -1.03 1.57
N LEU A 30 -5.58 -0.50 2.45
CA LEU A 30 -4.81 0.72 2.23
C LEU A 30 -3.33 0.50 2.52
N CYS A 31 -2.46 1.10 1.73
CA CYS A 31 -1.03 1.21 2.00
C CYS A 31 -0.81 2.04 3.26
N ASN A 32 -0.18 1.44 4.26
CA ASN A 32 0.12 2.08 5.53
C ASN A 32 1.57 1.78 5.93
N PHE A 33 2.12 2.52 6.88
CA PHE A 33 3.43 2.17 7.43
C PHE A 33 3.40 0.73 8.00
N PRO A 34 4.49 -0.04 7.83
CA PRO A 34 4.65 -1.25 8.61
C PRO A 34 4.63 -0.88 10.09
N MET A 35 3.70 -1.45 10.84
CA MET A 35 3.76 -1.42 12.30
C MET A 35 4.99 -2.23 12.74
N PRO A 36 5.70 -1.80 13.80
CA PRO A 36 6.88 -2.50 14.31
C PRO A 36 6.55 -3.95 14.73
#